data_AF-A0A7H4GRF0-F1
#
_entry.id   AF-A0A7H4GRF0-F1
#
_cell.length_a   1.000
_cell.length_b   1.000
_cell.length_c   1.000
_cell.angle_alpha   90.00
_cell.angle_beta   90.00
_cell.angle_gamma   90.00
#
_symmetry.space_group_name_H-M   'P 1'
#
loop_
_entity.id
_entity.type
_entity.pdbx_description
1 polymer ?
#
loop_
_entity_poly.entity_id
_entity_poly.type
_entity_poly.pdbx_seq_one_letter_code
_entity_poly.pdbx_strand_id
1 'polypeptide(L)'
;MPIRPEPAPELAKLPIALACMALAIALAGCATSPTTSDAADATAPPPVLRDLANGLPGDYLTPERAEQPSRLHLRVSTDQSAPDPTTLRLIMTQRQLDQPDQPPRRFQWQLQTDPDNSGGLKGHFAPLDETGEVRRHCDLTVSVRRDGISSHTSPTQCHFGSGEQQTGLLKEIAFDGSQLVIGDRLKQLPSGEPVGEDQILRFMRQAGFSGWAGVRDGQTWRSASTFTLQTGAGHITPTDVADMDLGFDVGITHYEMSRDNRIKLRMTVTDTETGEIIGESWADADAEAVGLALPDLQIGLERIQ
;
A
#
# COMPACT_ATOMS: atom_id res chain seq x y z
N MET A 1 25.13 -29.65 51.39
CA MET A 1 26.46 -29.29 51.93
C MET A 1 27.38 -30.50 51.79
N PRO A 2 28.63 -30.38 51.33
CA PRO A 2 29.18 -29.54 50.25
C PRO A 2 29.82 -30.41 49.14
N ILE A 3 29.56 -30.05 47.87
CA ILE A 3 30.31 -30.54 46.72
C ILE A 3 31.66 -29.79 46.73
N ARG A 4 32.77 -30.52 46.85
CA ARG A 4 34.12 -29.97 46.68
C ARG A 4 34.41 -29.75 45.19
N PRO A 5 34.87 -28.56 44.78
CA PRO A 5 35.44 -28.35 43.46
C PRO A 5 36.94 -28.70 43.48
N GLU A 6 37.40 -29.43 42.47
CA GLU A 6 38.83 -29.54 42.14
C GLU A 6 39.15 -28.71 40.88
N PRO A 7 40.29 -28.00 40.86
CA PRO A 7 40.62 -27.02 39.84
C PRO A 7 41.34 -27.58 38.59
N ALA A 8 41.31 -26.72 37.56
CA ALA A 8 41.88 -26.75 36.21
C ALA A 8 43.26 -27.41 36.00
N PRO A 9 43.60 -27.64 34.71
CA PRO A 9 44.88 -27.15 34.22
C PRO A 9 44.75 -26.06 33.15
N GLU A 10 45.59 -25.06 33.38
CA GLU A 10 45.91 -23.88 32.60
C GLU A 10 46.83 -24.22 31.40
N LEU A 11 46.95 -23.22 30.50
CA LEU A 11 48.09 -22.91 29.62
C LEU A 11 48.26 -23.67 28.28
N ALA A 12 47.96 -22.94 27.21
CA ALA A 12 48.97 -22.67 26.18
C ALA A 12 48.81 -21.25 25.64
N LYS A 13 49.70 -20.37 26.07
CA LYS A 13 49.96 -19.05 25.47
C LYS A 13 50.88 -19.26 24.26
N LEU A 14 50.52 -18.70 23.10
CA LEU A 14 51.44 -18.57 21.97
C LEU A 14 51.94 -17.11 21.87
N PRO A 15 53.27 -16.86 21.90
CA PRO A 15 53.83 -15.54 21.76
C PRO A 15 54.18 -15.20 20.29
N ILE A 16 53.87 -13.94 19.93
CA ILE A 16 54.77 -12.96 19.29
C ILE A 16 55.60 -13.44 18.10
N ALA A 17 55.24 -12.97 16.90
CA ALA A 17 56.21 -12.67 15.84
C ALA A 17 55.76 -11.43 15.05
N LEU A 18 56.25 -10.29 15.55
CA LEU A 18 56.21 -8.97 14.94
C LEU A 18 57.52 -8.81 14.14
N ALA A 19 57.52 -9.08 12.83
CA ALA A 19 58.65 -8.74 11.94
C ALA A 19 58.24 -8.92 10.46
N CYS A 20 57.90 -7.81 9.80
CA CYS A 20 58.22 -7.51 8.38
C CYS A 20 57.42 -6.27 7.93
N MET A 21 57.68 -5.15 8.62
CA MET A 21 57.39 -3.82 8.14
C MET A 21 58.66 -3.32 7.44
N ALA A 22 58.85 -3.69 6.15
CA ALA A 22 59.78 -3.06 5.20
C ALA A 22 59.82 -3.82 3.86
N LEU A 23 58.73 -3.75 3.08
CA LEU A 23 58.87 -3.77 1.63
C LEU A 23 58.01 -2.64 1.06
N ALA A 24 58.58 -1.46 1.22
CA ALA A 24 58.07 -0.22 0.71
C ALA A 24 58.43 -0.12 -0.79
N ILE A 25 57.45 0.31 -1.59
CA ILE A 25 57.66 1.28 -2.67
C ILE A 25 58.41 0.76 -3.90
N ALA A 26 57.74 -0.01 -4.76
CA ALA A 26 58.16 -0.13 -6.18
C ALA A 26 57.04 -0.51 -7.18
N LEU A 27 55.76 -0.53 -6.78
CA LEU A 27 54.64 -0.76 -7.68
C LEU A 27 53.51 0.23 -7.39
N ALA A 28 53.85 1.52 -7.27
CA ALA A 28 52.90 2.60 -7.54
C ALA A 28 52.75 2.75 -9.06
N GLY A 29 52.33 1.66 -9.72
CA GLY A 29 51.83 1.70 -11.08
C GLY A 29 50.47 2.39 -11.03
N CYS A 30 50.28 3.36 -11.91
CA CYS A 30 49.08 4.13 -12.14
C CYS A 30 47.85 3.23 -12.35
N ALA A 31 47.27 2.72 -11.27
CA ALA A 31 45.88 2.28 -11.24
C ALA A 31 45.02 3.52 -10.96
N THR A 32 45.07 4.48 -11.87
CA THR A 32 43.91 5.35 -12.10
C THR A 32 42.80 4.41 -12.54
N SER A 33 41.97 3.98 -11.58
CA SER A 33 40.65 3.44 -11.89
C SER A 33 40.04 4.41 -12.89
N PRO A 34 39.58 3.95 -14.07
CA PRO A 34 38.82 4.82 -14.92
C PRO A 34 37.68 5.31 -14.02
N THR A 35 37.69 6.60 -13.73
CA THR A 35 36.46 7.29 -13.38
C THR A 35 35.67 7.18 -14.67
N THR A 36 34.99 6.05 -14.84
CA THR A 36 33.83 5.94 -15.69
C THR A 36 32.92 6.99 -15.07
N SER A 37 33.04 8.21 -15.58
CA SER A 37 31.98 9.19 -15.49
C SER A 37 30.81 8.41 -16.05
N ASP A 38 30.00 7.84 -15.16
CA ASP A 38 28.67 7.38 -15.46
C ASP A 38 28.03 8.59 -16.15
N ALA A 39 28.09 8.61 -17.48
CA ALA A 39 27.14 9.34 -18.27
C ALA A 39 25.84 8.66 -17.88
N ALA A 40 25.24 9.19 -16.81
CA ALA A 40 23.96 8.76 -16.29
C ALA A 40 23.08 8.62 -17.52
N ASP A 41 22.66 7.39 -17.79
CA ASP A 41 21.89 7.06 -18.98
C ASP A 41 20.69 8.01 -18.99
N ALA A 42 20.74 9.03 -19.86
CA ALA A 42 19.79 10.14 -19.86
C ALA A 42 18.36 9.68 -20.22
N THR A 43 18.20 8.39 -20.48
CA THR A 43 16.96 7.68 -20.74
C THR A 43 16.35 7.03 -19.50
N ALA A 44 17.05 6.97 -18.36
CA ALA A 44 16.51 6.36 -17.15
C ALA A 44 15.57 7.34 -16.39
N PRO A 45 14.40 6.87 -15.89
CA PRO A 45 13.54 7.70 -15.07
C PRO A 45 14.28 8.16 -13.80
N PRO A 46 14.06 9.41 -13.35
CA PRO A 46 14.51 9.87 -12.04
C PRO A 46 14.09 8.90 -10.93
N PRO A 47 14.90 8.72 -9.87
CA PRO A 47 14.62 7.77 -8.80
C PRO A 47 13.20 7.90 -8.24
N VAL A 48 12.74 9.11 -7.96
CA VAL A 48 11.39 9.35 -7.42
C VAL A 48 10.27 8.83 -8.34
N LEU A 49 10.36 9.01 -9.65
CA LEU A 49 9.34 8.51 -10.59
C LEU A 49 9.36 6.99 -10.67
N ARG A 50 10.56 6.40 -10.58
CA ARG A 50 10.74 4.94 -10.54
C ARG A 50 10.16 4.33 -9.27
N ASP A 51 10.42 4.94 -8.11
CA ASP A 51 9.90 4.48 -6.83
C ASP A 51 8.37 4.54 -6.81
N LEU A 52 7.79 5.63 -7.36
CA LEU A 52 6.33 5.74 -7.52
C LEU A 52 5.79 4.72 -8.54
N ALA A 53 6.47 4.51 -9.66
CA ALA A 53 6.06 3.53 -10.68
C ALA A 53 6.03 2.10 -10.12
N ASN A 54 6.91 1.78 -9.18
CA ASN A 54 6.96 0.47 -8.54
C ASN A 54 6.01 0.36 -7.33
N GLY A 55 5.89 1.43 -6.54
CA GLY A 55 5.20 1.40 -5.25
C GLY A 55 3.73 1.80 -5.28
N LEU A 56 3.25 2.47 -6.32
CA LEU A 56 1.88 3.02 -6.40
C LEU A 56 0.88 2.12 -7.15
N PRO A 57 1.25 1.37 -8.20
CA PRO A 57 0.31 0.44 -8.83
C PRO A 57 -0.17 -0.65 -7.88
N GLY A 58 -1.45 -1.03 -8.00
CA GLY A 58 -2.07 -2.05 -7.16
C GLY A 58 -3.56 -1.84 -6.97
N ASP A 59 -4.14 -2.71 -6.15
CA ASP A 59 -5.54 -2.66 -5.75
C ASP A 59 -5.65 -2.11 -4.32
N TYR A 60 -6.62 -1.23 -4.11
CA TYR A 60 -6.83 -0.53 -2.85
C TYR A 60 -8.31 -0.52 -2.47
N LEU A 61 -8.58 -0.48 -1.16
CA LEU A 61 -9.93 -0.44 -0.60
C LEU A 61 -10.06 0.66 0.45
N THR A 62 -11.23 1.29 0.51
CA THR A 62 -11.58 2.11 1.68
C THR A 62 -11.76 1.22 2.91
N PRO A 63 -11.30 1.64 4.10
CA PRO A 63 -11.55 0.89 5.32
C PRO A 63 -13.05 0.83 5.62
N GLU A 64 -13.48 -0.26 6.23
CA GLU A 64 -14.83 -0.41 6.78
C GLU A 64 -15.04 0.54 7.95
N ARG A 65 -16.25 1.08 8.05
CA ARG A 65 -16.71 1.95 9.13
C ARG A 65 -18.10 1.51 9.55
N ALA A 66 -18.42 1.63 10.85
CA ALA A 66 -19.77 1.29 11.34
C ALA A 66 -20.88 2.13 10.69
N GLU A 67 -20.60 3.38 10.32
CA GLU A 67 -21.60 4.35 9.85
C GLU A 67 -21.56 4.61 8.33
N GLN A 68 -20.58 4.04 7.61
CA GLN A 68 -20.49 4.18 6.16
C GLN A 68 -20.53 2.82 5.48
N PRO A 69 -21.68 2.46 4.87
CA PRO A 69 -21.83 1.15 4.25
C PRO A 69 -21.07 1.05 2.93
N SER A 70 -20.85 2.17 2.23
CA SER A 70 -20.32 2.16 0.87
C SER A 70 -18.82 1.95 0.84
N ARG A 71 -18.39 0.77 0.40
CA ARG A 71 -16.97 0.46 0.15
C ARG A 71 -16.58 0.81 -1.27
N LEU A 72 -15.42 1.44 -1.42
CA LEU A 72 -14.83 1.76 -2.71
C LEU A 72 -13.60 0.90 -2.94
N HIS A 73 -13.51 0.39 -4.17
CA HIS A 73 -12.31 -0.23 -4.70
C HIS A 73 -11.65 0.72 -5.69
N LEU A 74 -10.34 0.89 -5.54
CA LEU A 74 -9.51 1.69 -6.42
C LEU A 74 -8.40 0.82 -6.97
N ARG A 75 -8.42 0.59 -8.28
CA ARG A 75 -7.29 0.00 -9.00
C ARG A 75 -6.43 1.10 -9.58
N VAL A 76 -5.13 1.04 -9.31
CA VAL A 76 -4.13 1.92 -9.92
C VAL A 76 -3.20 1.10 -10.80
N SER A 77 -3.06 1.50 -12.07
CA SER A 77 -2.21 0.82 -13.04
C SER A 77 -1.34 1.81 -13.80
N THR A 78 -0.10 1.43 -14.13
CA THR A 78 0.73 2.21 -15.07
C THR A 78 0.19 2.11 -16.48
N ASP A 79 0.07 3.24 -17.17
CA ASP A 79 -0.17 3.28 -18.61
C ASP A 79 1.16 3.08 -19.35
N GLN A 80 1.34 1.91 -19.96
CA GLN A 80 2.55 1.57 -20.71
C GLN A 80 2.64 2.28 -22.07
N SER A 81 1.59 2.98 -22.51
CA SER A 81 1.61 3.77 -23.74
C SER A 81 2.31 5.12 -23.59
N ALA A 82 2.84 5.44 -22.39
CA ALA A 82 3.59 6.65 -22.16
C ALA A 82 4.85 6.70 -23.07
N PRO A 83 5.01 7.74 -23.90
CA PRO A 83 6.05 7.79 -24.93
C PRO A 83 7.45 8.10 -24.40
N ASP A 84 7.59 8.52 -23.13
CA ASP A 84 8.84 9.05 -22.58
C ASP A 84 9.10 8.47 -21.17
N PRO A 85 10.30 7.92 -20.89
CA PRO A 85 10.70 7.47 -19.55
C PRO A 85 10.71 8.56 -18.47
N THR A 86 10.69 9.85 -18.82
CA THR A 86 10.60 10.94 -17.83
C THR A 86 9.18 11.20 -17.31
N THR A 87 8.19 10.48 -17.82
CA THR A 87 6.78 10.64 -17.47
C THR A 87 6.22 9.35 -16.88
N LEU A 88 5.71 9.43 -15.66
CA LEU A 88 4.86 8.40 -15.06
C LEU A 88 3.39 8.74 -15.32
N ARG A 89 2.69 7.84 -16.01
CA ARG A 89 1.25 7.94 -16.21
C ARG A 89 0.54 6.78 -15.50
N LEU A 90 -0.39 7.14 -14.62
CA LEU A 90 -1.18 6.21 -13.83
C LEU A 90 -2.65 6.34 -14.22
N ILE A 91 -3.32 5.21 -14.43
CA ILE A 91 -4.76 5.12 -14.61
C ILE A 91 -5.37 4.63 -13.30
N MET A 92 -6.27 5.42 -12.76
CA MET A 92 -6.99 5.16 -11.53
C MET A 92 -8.44 4.81 -11.88
N THR A 93 -8.87 3.60 -11.54
CA THR A 93 -10.24 3.11 -11.78
C THR A 93 -10.92 2.86 -10.44
N GLN A 94 -11.93 3.66 -10.13
CA GLN A 94 -12.68 3.60 -8.88
C GLN A 94 -14.06 2.98 -9.13
N ARG A 95 -14.42 1.99 -8.32
CA ARG A 95 -15.73 1.31 -8.33
C ARG A 95 -16.32 1.29 -6.93
N GLN A 96 -17.64 1.42 -6.84
CA GLN A 96 -18.37 1.16 -5.60
C GLN A 96 -18.74 -0.31 -5.53
N LEU A 97 -18.31 -0.99 -4.47
CA LEU A 97 -18.47 -2.45 -4.34
C LEU A 97 -19.93 -2.86 -4.15
N ASP A 98 -20.72 -2.03 -3.47
CA ASP A 98 -22.13 -2.32 -3.18
C ASP A 98 -23.07 -1.93 -4.33
N GLN A 99 -22.52 -1.39 -5.42
CA GLN A 99 -23.27 -0.97 -6.62
C GLN A 99 -22.49 -1.40 -7.88
N PRO A 100 -22.34 -2.72 -8.11
CA PRO A 100 -21.49 -3.26 -9.17
C PRO A 100 -21.92 -2.87 -10.59
N ASP A 101 -23.20 -2.53 -10.78
CA ASP A 101 -23.76 -2.12 -12.07
C ASP A 101 -23.46 -0.67 -12.43
N GLN A 102 -22.96 0.15 -11.48
CA GLN A 102 -22.57 1.51 -11.80
C GLN A 102 -21.25 1.54 -12.58
N PRO A 103 -21.16 2.38 -13.64
CA PRO A 103 -19.92 2.51 -14.40
C PRO A 103 -18.81 3.03 -13.50
N PRO A 104 -17.58 2.48 -13.61
CA PRO A 104 -16.47 2.92 -12.79
C PRO A 104 -16.04 4.34 -13.16
N ARG A 105 -15.63 5.14 -12.17
CA ARG A 105 -14.98 6.42 -12.42
C ARG A 105 -13.53 6.17 -12.80
N ARG A 106 -13.07 6.82 -13.88
CA ARG A 106 -11.69 6.68 -14.38
C ARG A 106 -10.99 8.01 -14.40
N PHE A 107 -9.73 8.02 -14.01
CA PHE A 107 -8.89 9.20 -14.00
C PHE A 107 -7.48 8.85 -14.44
N GLN A 108 -6.82 9.79 -15.10
CA GLN A 108 -5.39 9.76 -15.32
C GLN A 108 -4.70 10.70 -14.32
N TRP A 109 -3.64 10.19 -13.71
CA TRP A 109 -2.69 10.98 -12.93
C TRP A 109 -1.32 10.87 -13.59
N GLN A 110 -0.86 11.98 -14.14
CA GLN A 110 0.42 12.06 -14.83
C GLN A 110 1.40 12.88 -14.00
N LEU A 111 2.62 12.37 -13.84
CA LEU A 111 3.73 13.00 -13.13
C LEU A 111 4.96 13.01 -14.03
N GLN A 112 5.72 14.08 -14.01
CA GLN A 112 6.95 14.24 -14.76
C GLN A 112 7.93 15.15 -14.01
N THR A 113 9.20 15.11 -14.38
CA THR A 113 10.20 16.04 -13.83
C THR A 113 9.84 17.48 -14.13
N ASP A 114 10.04 18.34 -13.12
CA ASP A 114 9.96 19.77 -13.33
C ASP A 114 11.34 20.31 -13.76
N PRO A 115 11.52 20.76 -15.02
CA PRO A 115 12.80 21.32 -15.48
C PRO A 115 13.15 22.63 -14.75
N ASP A 116 12.16 23.34 -14.21
CA ASP A 116 12.35 24.63 -13.57
C ASP A 116 12.70 24.50 -12.08
N ASN A 117 12.57 23.30 -11.51
CA ASN A 117 12.83 23.01 -10.10
C ASN A 117 13.60 21.69 -9.95
N SER A 118 14.91 21.77 -9.68
CA SER A 118 15.78 20.60 -9.55
C SER A 118 15.27 19.65 -8.46
N GLY A 119 14.82 18.46 -8.86
CA GLY A 119 14.23 17.46 -7.96
C GLY A 119 12.72 17.64 -7.70
N GLY A 120 12.10 18.66 -8.28
CA GLY A 120 10.66 18.86 -8.29
C GLY A 120 9.95 17.97 -9.30
N LEU A 121 8.68 17.72 -9.03
CA LEU A 121 7.75 17.10 -9.97
C LEU A 121 6.67 18.10 -10.37
N LYS A 122 6.13 17.93 -11.56
CA LYS A 122 4.89 18.56 -12.01
C LYS A 122 4.01 17.51 -12.66
N GLY A 123 2.75 17.84 -12.90
CA GLY A 123 1.84 16.84 -13.44
C GLY A 123 0.49 17.37 -13.86
N HIS A 124 -0.35 16.45 -14.28
CA HIS A 124 -1.75 16.72 -14.64
C HIS A 124 -2.66 15.66 -14.05
N PHE A 125 -3.83 16.09 -13.61
CA PHE A 125 -4.97 15.24 -13.34
C PHE A 125 -5.98 15.38 -14.47
N ALA A 126 -6.56 14.26 -14.91
CA ALA A 126 -7.54 14.26 -15.98
C ALA A 126 -8.64 13.21 -15.74
N PRO A 127 -9.92 13.60 -15.65
CA PRO A 127 -11.00 12.62 -15.73
C PRO A 127 -11.03 11.99 -17.13
N LEU A 128 -11.22 10.68 -17.16
CA LEU A 128 -11.35 9.90 -18.39
C LEU A 128 -12.82 9.59 -18.64
N ASP A 129 -13.20 9.49 -19.91
CA ASP A 129 -14.52 8.99 -20.29
C ASP A 129 -14.58 7.45 -20.34
N GLU A 130 -15.71 6.92 -20.79
CA GLU A 130 -15.95 5.48 -20.90
C GLU A 130 -14.98 4.79 -21.89
N THR A 131 -14.55 5.51 -22.93
CA THR A 131 -13.58 5.02 -23.92
C THR A 131 -12.14 5.09 -23.41
N GLY A 132 -11.91 5.82 -22.32
CA GLY A 132 -10.58 6.05 -21.73
C GLY A 132 -9.90 7.32 -22.23
N GLU A 133 -10.59 8.14 -23.02
CA GLU A 133 -10.07 9.39 -23.53
C GLU A 133 -10.09 10.49 -22.47
N VAL A 134 -9.09 11.38 -22.53
CA VAL A 134 -8.98 12.51 -21.61
C VAL A 134 -10.06 13.55 -21.94
N ARG A 135 -10.92 13.85 -20.97
CA ARG A 135 -11.93 14.90 -21.12
C ARG A 135 -11.38 16.31 -20.92
N ARG A 136 -10.43 16.47 -19.98
CA ARG A 136 -9.80 17.74 -19.61
C ARG A 136 -8.52 17.48 -18.84
N HIS A 137 -7.51 18.32 -19.03
CA HIS A 137 -6.33 18.36 -18.18
C HIS A 137 -6.47 19.46 -17.12
N CYS A 138 -6.08 19.13 -15.89
CA CYS A 138 -5.93 20.05 -14.78
C CYS A 138 -4.50 19.97 -14.26
N ASP A 139 -3.78 21.08 -14.29
CA ASP A 139 -2.41 21.14 -13.79
C ASP A 139 -2.36 20.84 -12.30
N LEU A 140 -1.32 20.10 -11.89
CA LEU A 140 -1.04 19.74 -10.52
C LEU A 140 0.17 20.49 -10.01
N THR A 141 0.03 21.07 -8.82
CA THR A 141 1.19 21.38 -7.98
C THR A 141 1.56 20.13 -7.20
N VAL A 142 2.83 19.72 -7.25
CA VAL A 142 3.30 18.48 -6.63
C VAL A 142 4.36 18.79 -5.57
N SER A 143 4.21 18.19 -4.39
CA SER A 143 5.18 18.23 -3.30
C SER A 143 5.65 16.82 -2.98
N VAL A 144 6.94 16.58 -3.17
CA VAL A 144 7.62 15.35 -2.79
C VAL A 144 8.21 15.51 -1.39
N ARG A 145 7.99 14.51 -0.55
CA ARG A 145 8.51 14.43 0.83
C ARG A 145 9.30 13.15 0.98
N ARG A 146 9.99 13.00 2.13
CA ARG A 146 10.77 11.78 2.41
C ARG A 146 9.88 10.54 2.49
N ASP A 147 8.68 10.72 2.99
CA ASP A 147 7.68 9.70 3.30
C ASP A 147 6.59 9.57 2.22
N GLY A 148 6.68 10.31 1.11
CA GLY A 148 5.66 10.21 0.07
C GLY A 148 5.56 11.39 -0.88
N ILE A 149 4.41 11.48 -1.52
CA ILE A 149 4.05 12.52 -2.49
C ILE A 149 2.67 13.06 -2.16
N SER A 150 2.49 14.35 -2.40
CA SER A 150 1.18 15.00 -2.41
C SER A 150 1.06 15.85 -3.67
N SER A 151 -0.12 15.91 -4.26
CA SER A 151 -0.40 16.75 -5.40
C SER A 151 -1.80 17.34 -5.29
N HIS A 152 -1.98 18.55 -5.82
CA HIS A 152 -3.29 19.17 -5.85
C HIS A 152 -3.52 20.04 -7.08
N THR A 153 -4.78 20.18 -7.49
CA THR A 153 -5.20 21.16 -8.50
C THR A 153 -5.48 22.52 -7.86
N SER A 154 -5.74 23.53 -8.70
CA SER A 154 -6.32 24.81 -8.27
C SER A 154 -7.75 24.92 -8.82
N PRO A 155 -8.77 25.29 -8.01
CA PRO A 155 -10.15 25.46 -8.51
C PRO A 155 -10.27 26.45 -9.66
N THR A 156 -9.43 27.49 -9.69
CA THR A 156 -9.49 28.53 -10.73
C THR A 156 -8.98 28.02 -12.07
N GLN A 157 -8.04 27.07 -12.07
CA GLN A 157 -7.47 26.47 -13.27
C GLN A 157 -8.19 25.18 -13.67
N CYS A 158 -8.62 24.39 -12.69
CA CYS A 158 -9.37 23.15 -12.88
C CYS A 158 -10.86 23.41 -12.64
N HIS A 159 -11.57 23.86 -13.66
CA HIS A 159 -12.99 24.17 -13.54
C HIS A 159 -13.80 23.56 -14.68
N PHE A 160 -15.13 23.57 -14.52
CA PHE A 160 -16.11 23.03 -15.45
C PHE A 160 -17.28 23.99 -15.59
N GLY A 161 -18.00 23.92 -16.70
CA GLY A 161 -19.12 24.83 -16.99
C GLY A 161 -18.65 26.25 -17.38
N SER A 162 -19.60 27.17 -17.41
CA SER A 162 -19.40 28.58 -17.75
C SER A 162 -20.39 29.49 -16.99
N GLY A 163 -20.06 30.77 -16.89
CA GLY A 163 -20.91 31.78 -16.23
C GLY A 163 -21.17 31.47 -14.76
N GLU A 164 -22.39 31.72 -14.30
CA GLU A 164 -22.82 31.54 -12.90
C GLU A 164 -22.80 30.08 -12.42
N GLN A 165 -22.74 29.10 -13.35
CA GLN A 165 -22.69 27.67 -13.03
C GLN A 165 -21.25 27.12 -13.06
N GLN A 166 -20.25 27.99 -13.22
CA GLN A 166 -18.86 27.56 -13.30
C GLN A 166 -18.40 26.99 -11.95
N THR A 167 -17.98 25.73 -11.97
CA THR A 167 -17.55 25.00 -10.77
C THR A 167 -16.07 24.66 -10.87
N GLY A 168 -15.28 25.11 -9.91
CA GLY A 168 -13.88 24.72 -9.73
C GLY A 168 -13.74 23.45 -8.90
N LEU A 169 -12.76 22.63 -9.23
CA LEU A 169 -12.37 21.42 -8.50
C LEU A 169 -11.00 21.63 -7.86
N LEU A 170 -10.96 21.54 -6.53
CA LEU A 170 -9.76 21.23 -5.77
C LEU A 170 -9.71 19.71 -5.60
N LYS A 171 -8.83 19.07 -6.36
CA LYS A 171 -8.47 17.66 -6.22
C LYS A 171 -7.17 17.61 -5.43
N GLU A 172 -7.11 16.78 -4.41
CA GLU A 172 -5.90 16.50 -3.62
C GLU A 172 -5.64 15.00 -3.67
N ILE A 173 -4.40 14.59 -3.94
CA ILE A 173 -3.98 13.19 -3.98
C ILE A 173 -2.67 13.08 -3.20
N ALA A 174 -2.63 12.25 -2.17
CA ALA A 174 -1.45 11.99 -1.38
C ALA A 174 -1.18 10.48 -1.28
N PHE A 175 0.08 10.08 -1.36
CA PHE A 175 0.53 8.70 -1.22
C PHE A 175 1.76 8.66 -0.31
N ASP A 176 1.75 7.78 0.69
CA ASP A 176 2.84 7.67 1.69
C ASP A 176 3.62 6.34 1.64
N GLY A 177 3.44 5.56 0.58
CA GLY A 177 3.99 4.21 0.47
C GLY A 177 3.00 3.11 0.85
N SER A 178 2.05 3.39 1.74
CA SER A 178 1.11 2.40 2.27
C SER A 178 -0.35 2.70 1.92
N GLN A 179 -0.74 3.97 1.96
CA GLN A 179 -2.10 4.44 1.70
C GLN A 179 -2.12 5.52 0.64
N LEU A 180 -3.25 5.58 -0.07
CA LEU A 180 -3.59 6.66 -0.98
C LEU A 180 -4.76 7.46 -0.40
N VAL A 181 -4.61 8.77 -0.25
CA VAL A 181 -5.67 9.67 0.21
C VAL A 181 -6.08 10.57 -0.93
N ILE A 182 -7.38 10.60 -1.26
CA ILE A 182 -7.96 11.40 -2.32
C ILE A 182 -9.00 12.35 -1.73
N GLY A 183 -8.76 13.65 -1.85
CA GLY A 183 -9.67 14.72 -1.46
C GLY A 183 -10.31 15.38 -2.67
N ASP A 184 -11.63 15.54 -2.66
CA ASP A 184 -12.40 16.25 -3.69
C ASP A 184 -13.20 17.36 -3.01
N ARG A 185 -12.95 18.62 -3.40
CA ARG A 185 -13.74 19.78 -3.04
C ARG A 185 -14.18 20.54 -4.28
N LEU A 186 -15.49 20.80 -4.39
CA LEU A 186 -16.07 21.61 -5.45
C LEU A 186 -16.40 23.00 -4.92
N LYS A 187 -16.16 24.03 -5.75
CA LYS A 187 -16.49 25.43 -5.43
C LYS A 187 -17.17 26.10 -6.61
N GLN A 188 -18.20 26.90 -6.37
CA GLN A 188 -18.70 27.84 -7.36
C GLN A 188 -17.66 28.93 -7.55
N LEU A 189 -17.17 29.15 -8.76
CA LEU A 189 -16.09 30.12 -9.00
C LEU A 189 -16.49 31.59 -8.80
N PRO A 190 -17.70 32.04 -9.21
CA PRO A 190 -18.09 33.43 -9.01
C PRO A 190 -18.24 33.83 -7.54
N SER A 191 -18.82 32.95 -6.71
CA SER A 191 -19.09 33.22 -5.29
C SER A 191 -18.00 32.69 -4.35
N GLY A 192 -17.25 31.68 -4.76
CA GLY A 192 -16.28 30.96 -3.93
C GLY A 192 -16.91 29.91 -2.99
N GLU A 193 -18.23 29.81 -2.97
CA GLU A 193 -18.98 28.93 -2.06
C GLU A 193 -18.79 27.44 -2.41
N PRO A 194 -18.77 26.54 -1.42
CA PRO A 194 -18.66 25.10 -1.67
C PRO A 194 -19.90 24.56 -2.40
N VAL A 195 -19.69 23.56 -3.26
CA VAL A 195 -20.76 22.79 -3.92
C VAL A 195 -20.79 21.40 -3.34
N GLY A 196 -21.73 21.16 -2.42
CA GLY A 196 -21.83 19.89 -1.70
C GLY A 196 -20.79 19.76 -0.59
N GLU A 197 -20.63 18.53 -0.10
CA GLU A 197 -19.68 18.19 0.96
C GLU A 197 -18.30 17.83 0.38
N ASP A 198 -17.25 18.19 1.11
CA ASP A 198 -15.90 17.72 0.81
C ASP A 198 -15.84 16.19 0.95
N GLN A 199 -15.27 15.51 -0.05
CA GLN A 199 -15.07 14.08 0.02
C GLN A 199 -13.60 13.80 0.31
N ILE A 200 -13.31 13.10 1.40
CA ILE A 200 -11.96 12.63 1.73
C ILE A 200 -12.00 11.11 1.81
N LEU A 201 -11.41 10.47 0.81
CA LEU A 201 -11.35 9.02 0.67
C LEU A 201 -9.95 8.53 1.02
N ARG A 202 -9.86 7.61 1.98
CA ARG A 202 -8.62 6.92 2.33
C ARG A 202 -8.67 5.52 1.76
N PHE A 203 -7.65 5.15 1.01
CA PHE A 203 -7.53 3.86 0.35
C PHE A 203 -6.31 3.13 0.91
N MET A 204 -6.56 1.96 1.50
CA MET A 204 -5.55 1.05 2.00
C MET A 204 -5.22 0.04 0.90
N ARG A 205 -3.93 -0.22 0.67
CA ARG A 205 -3.51 -1.26 -0.28
C ARG A 205 -4.08 -2.61 0.17
N GLN A 206 -4.65 -3.38 -0.77
CA GLN A 206 -5.05 -4.74 -0.47
C GLN A 206 -3.82 -5.58 -0.13
N ALA A 207 -3.88 -6.30 0.98
CA ALA A 207 -2.83 -7.20 1.43
C ALA A 207 -3.30 -8.65 1.32
N GLY A 208 -2.41 -9.52 0.87
CA GLY A 208 -2.60 -10.96 0.88
C GLY A 208 -2.10 -11.56 2.19
N PHE A 209 -2.79 -12.58 2.68
CA PHE A 209 -2.41 -13.36 3.86
C PHE A 209 -2.52 -14.84 3.54
N SER A 210 -1.61 -15.63 4.07
CA SER A 210 -1.64 -17.10 4.01
C SER A 210 -1.47 -17.67 5.40
N GLY A 211 -2.09 -18.82 5.67
CA GLY A 211 -1.90 -19.44 6.97
C GLY A 211 -2.70 -20.71 7.17
N TRP A 212 -2.91 -21.04 8.43
CA TRP A 212 -3.54 -22.28 8.87
C TRP A 212 -4.70 -21.98 9.81
N ALA A 213 -5.60 -22.96 9.92
CA ALA A 213 -6.66 -22.93 10.91
C ALA A 213 -6.92 -24.32 11.47
N GLY A 214 -7.38 -24.37 12.71
CA GLY A 214 -7.76 -25.60 13.39
C GLY A 214 -9.01 -25.41 14.23
N VAL A 215 -9.90 -26.38 14.20
CA VAL A 215 -11.10 -26.46 15.05
C VAL A 215 -11.10 -27.76 15.83
N ARG A 216 -11.56 -27.70 17.08
CA ARG A 216 -11.69 -28.89 17.92
C ARG A 216 -13.00 -29.62 17.59
N ASP A 217 -12.88 -30.89 17.24
CA ASP A 217 -13.99 -31.83 17.04
C ASP A 217 -13.87 -32.96 18.07
N GLY A 218 -14.69 -32.87 19.12
CA GLY A 218 -14.61 -33.75 20.29
C GLY A 218 -13.26 -33.67 21.00
N GLN A 219 -12.44 -34.73 20.87
CA GLN A 219 -11.10 -34.82 21.43
C GLN A 219 -9.99 -34.66 20.39
N THR A 220 -10.36 -34.40 19.13
CA THR A 220 -9.45 -34.31 17.99
C THR A 220 -9.44 -32.91 17.42
N TRP A 221 -8.35 -32.55 16.74
CA TRP A 221 -8.28 -31.31 15.97
C TRP A 221 -8.42 -31.62 14.49
N ARG A 222 -9.31 -30.91 13.82
CA ARG A 222 -9.35 -30.83 12.35
C ARG A 222 -8.62 -29.57 11.93
N SER A 223 -7.81 -29.65 10.88
CA SER A 223 -6.93 -28.55 10.48
C SER A 223 -6.88 -28.33 8.97
N ALA A 224 -6.97 -27.07 8.57
CA ALA A 224 -6.63 -26.58 7.25
C ALA A 224 -5.15 -26.17 7.24
N SER A 225 -4.34 -26.84 6.42
CA SER A 225 -2.88 -26.67 6.43
C SER A 225 -2.41 -25.42 5.71
N THR A 226 -3.13 -24.97 4.67
CA THR A 226 -2.85 -23.70 3.98
C THR A 226 -4.10 -23.17 3.31
N PHE A 227 -4.41 -21.90 3.55
CA PHE A 227 -5.36 -21.13 2.75
C PHE A 227 -4.88 -19.70 2.61
N THR A 228 -5.43 -18.98 1.62
CA THR A 228 -5.09 -17.58 1.34
C THR A 228 -6.30 -16.68 1.44
N LEU A 229 -6.09 -15.49 1.99
CA LEU A 229 -7.08 -14.42 2.14
C LEU A 229 -6.54 -13.13 1.55
N GLN A 230 -7.44 -12.25 1.14
CA GLN A 230 -7.11 -10.88 0.77
C GLN A 230 -7.98 -9.92 1.57
N THR A 231 -7.39 -8.83 2.04
CA THR A 231 -8.14 -7.80 2.77
C THR A 231 -9.31 -7.29 1.92
N GLY A 232 -10.52 -7.37 2.48
CA GLY A 232 -11.76 -6.89 1.87
C GLY A 232 -12.27 -7.69 0.68
N ALA A 233 -11.69 -8.86 0.38
CA ALA A 233 -12.18 -9.77 -0.66
C ALA A 233 -13.37 -10.65 -0.20
N GLY A 234 -13.84 -10.47 1.04
CA GLY A 234 -14.90 -11.27 1.64
C GLY A 234 -14.38 -12.30 2.63
N HIS A 235 -15.16 -13.36 2.82
CA HIS A 235 -14.83 -14.49 3.69
C HIS A 235 -14.52 -15.73 2.86
N ILE A 236 -13.72 -16.64 3.41
CA ILE A 236 -13.54 -17.98 2.85
C ILE A 236 -13.87 -19.03 3.91
N THR A 237 -14.28 -20.21 3.48
CA THR A 237 -14.46 -21.39 4.33
C THR A 237 -13.22 -22.28 4.21
N PRO A 238 -12.37 -22.42 5.25
CA PRO A 238 -11.22 -23.31 5.19
C PRO A 238 -11.66 -24.78 5.17
N THR A 239 -10.99 -25.60 4.38
CA THR A 239 -11.20 -27.06 4.32
C THR A 239 -10.01 -27.82 4.90
N ASP A 240 -10.28 -28.97 5.51
CA ASP A 240 -9.23 -29.88 5.97
C ASP A 240 -8.61 -30.70 4.82
N VAL A 241 -7.65 -31.57 5.15
CA VAL A 241 -6.96 -32.44 4.19
C VAL A 241 -7.88 -33.44 3.48
N ALA A 242 -9.09 -33.68 3.98
CA ALA A 242 -10.10 -34.52 3.36
C ALA A 242 -11.11 -33.70 2.53
N ASP A 243 -10.82 -32.43 2.28
CA ASP A 243 -11.68 -31.48 1.56
C ASP A 243 -13.04 -31.27 2.24
N MET A 244 -13.07 -31.39 3.57
CA MET A 244 -14.26 -31.12 4.37
C MET A 244 -14.15 -29.76 5.05
N ASP A 245 -15.22 -28.96 4.98
CA ASP A 245 -15.32 -27.66 5.64
C ASP A 245 -15.04 -27.77 7.14
N LEU A 246 -14.32 -26.78 7.67
CA LEU A 246 -14.09 -26.66 9.11
C LEU A 246 -15.29 -26.04 9.87
N GLY A 247 -16.36 -25.65 9.18
CA GLY A 247 -17.60 -25.13 9.78
C GLY A 247 -17.57 -23.66 10.17
N PHE A 248 -16.55 -22.91 9.75
CA PHE A 248 -16.48 -21.46 9.95
C PHE A 248 -15.91 -20.76 8.72
N ASP A 249 -16.26 -19.49 8.57
CA ASP A 249 -15.72 -18.60 7.55
C ASP A 249 -14.76 -17.59 8.18
N VAL A 250 -13.68 -17.27 7.48
CA VAL A 250 -12.67 -16.29 7.91
C VAL A 250 -12.62 -15.15 6.92
N GLY A 251 -12.77 -13.93 7.42
CA GLY A 251 -12.61 -12.70 6.65
C GLY A 251 -11.56 -11.79 7.27
N ILE A 252 -10.88 -11.00 6.44
CA ILE A 252 -9.93 -9.99 6.90
C ILE A 252 -10.20 -8.66 6.21
N THR A 253 -10.20 -7.57 6.96
CA THR A 253 -10.55 -6.24 6.44
C THR A 253 -9.80 -5.13 7.16
N HIS A 254 -9.61 -4.00 6.48
CA HIS A 254 -9.17 -2.77 7.13
C HIS A 254 -10.40 -2.11 7.76
N TYR A 255 -10.32 -1.76 9.03
CA TYR A 255 -11.41 -1.16 9.78
C TYR A 255 -10.95 0.14 10.43
N GLU A 256 -11.73 1.21 10.26
CA GLU A 256 -11.43 2.52 10.85
C GLU A 256 -12.18 2.70 12.17
N MET A 257 -11.41 2.93 13.23
CA MET A 257 -11.94 3.15 14.57
C MET A 257 -12.42 4.59 14.73
N SER A 258 -13.73 4.80 14.94
CA SER A 258 -14.34 6.14 14.97
C SER A 258 -13.80 7.08 16.06
N ARG A 259 -13.18 6.56 17.13
CA ARG A 259 -12.74 7.39 18.27
C ARG A 259 -11.41 8.11 18.02
N ASP A 260 -10.56 7.56 17.17
CA ASP A 260 -9.18 8.05 16.99
C ASP A 260 -8.71 8.05 15.53
N ASN A 261 -9.60 7.74 14.58
CA ASN A 261 -9.32 7.64 13.14
C ASN A 261 -8.14 6.71 12.84
N ARG A 262 -7.86 5.72 13.71
CA ARG A 262 -6.85 4.70 13.43
C ARG A 262 -7.47 3.61 12.58
N ILE A 263 -6.71 3.18 11.59
CA ILE A 263 -7.05 2.02 10.78
C ILE A 263 -6.38 0.80 11.41
N LYS A 264 -7.17 -0.26 11.60
CA LYS A 264 -6.73 -1.54 12.12
C LYS A 264 -7.02 -2.63 11.11
N LEU A 265 -6.23 -3.70 11.17
CA LEU A 265 -6.56 -4.94 10.51
C LEU A 265 -7.49 -5.72 11.43
N ARG A 266 -8.67 -6.09 10.93
CA ARG A 266 -9.65 -6.90 11.66
C ARG A 266 -9.80 -8.24 10.96
N MET A 267 -9.55 -9.31 11.70
CA MET A 267 -9.92 -10.66 11.31
C MET A 267 -11.25 -11.02 12.00
N THR A 268 -12.23 -11.46 11.23
CA THR A 268 -13.54 -11.87 11.73
C THR A 268 -13.76 -13.33 11.36
N VAL A 269 -14.19 -14.12 12.35
CA VAL A 269 -14.53 -15.52 12.18
C VAL A 269 -16.01 -15.72 12.48
N THR A 270 -16.73 -16.27 11.52
CA THR A 270 -18.18 -16.52 11.61
C THR A 270 -18.47 -18.00 11.47
N ASP A 271 -19.46 -18.49 12.20
CA ASP A 271 -19.99 -19.82 12.00
C ASP A 271 -20.70 -19.91 10.63
N THR A 272 -20.35 -20.90 9.82
CA THR A 272 -20.83 -20.98 8.42
C THR A 272 -22.33 -21.29 8.33
N GLU A 273 -22.90 -21.99 9.32
CA GLU A 273 -24.32 -22.37 9.32
C GLU A 273 -25.21 -21.23 9.82
N THR A 274 -24.82 -20.60 10.92
CA THR A 274 -25.62 -19.59 11.62
C THR A 274 -25.30 -18.16 11.20
N GLY A 275 -24.10 -17.93 10.65
CA GLY A 275 -23.57 -16.60 10.37
C GLY A 275 -23.17 -15.80 11.62
N GLU A 276 -23.22 -16.41 12.81
CA GLU A 276 -22.86 -15.74 14.07
C GLU A 276 -21.34 -15.53 14.16
N ILE A 277 -20.92 -14.40 14.74
CA ILE A 277 -19.49 -14.13 14.97
C ILE A 277 -19.00 -15.01 16.12
N ILE A 278 -18.08 -15.94 15.81
CA ILE A 278 -17.39 -16.78 16.79
C ILE A 278 -16.32 -15.96 17.53
N GLY A 279 -15.58 -15.13 16.79
CA GLY A 279 -14.53 -14.31 17.35
C GLY A 279 -13.96 -13.28 16.38
N GLU A 280 -13.33 -12.26 16.95
CA GLU A 280 -12.61 -11.24 16.21
C GLU A 280 -11.20 -11.06 16.79
N SER A 281 -10.26 -10.72 15.93
CA SER A 281 -8.90 -10.33 16.32
C SER A 281 -8.48 -9.06 15.60
N TRP A 282 -7.64 -8.27 16.24
CA TRP A 282 -7.24 -6.95 15.80
C TRP A 282 -5.73 -6.81 15.80
N ALA A 283 -5.19 -6.23 14.74
CA ALA A 283 -3.76 -5.91 14.61
C ALA A 283 -3.58 -4.51 14.01
N ASP A 284 -2.34 -4.00 14.03
CA ASP A 284 -1.99 -2.81 13.27
C ASP A 284 -2.21 -3.05 11.76
N ALA A 285 -2.54 -2.00 11.00
CA ALA A 285 -2.90 -2.13 9.58
C ALA A 285 -1.76 -2.72 8.72
N ASP A 286 -0.52 -2.50 9.15
CA ASP A 286 0.72 -2.99 8.54
C ASP A 286 1.26 -4.28 9.19
N ALA A 287 0.50 -4.91 10.10
CA ALA A 287 0.96 -6.13 10.76
C ALA A 287 1.33 -7.23 9.76
N GLU A 288 2.47 -7.87 10.04
CA GLU A 288 2.99 -9.03 9.29
C GLU A 288 2.23 -10.32 9.62
N ALA A 289 1.54 -10.37 10.76
CA ALA A 289 0.75 -11.52 11.17
C ALA A 289 -0.49 -11.10 11.96
N VAL A 290 -1.53 -11.92 11.87
CA VAL A 290 -2.75 -11.82 12.68
C VAL A 290 -3.25 -13.22 13.00
N GLY A 291 -3.83 -13.40 14.18
CA GLY A 291 -4.32 -14.71 14.61
C GLY A 291 -5.39 -14.61 15.68
N LEU A 292 -6.07 -15.73 15.89
CA LEU A 292 -7.11 -15.90 16.90
C LEU A 292 -6.86 -17.23 17.62
N ALA A 293 -6.90 -17.22 18.95
CA ALA A 293 -6.67 -18.40 19.78
C ALA A 293 -7.77 -18.52 20.84
N LEU A 294 -8.81 -19.28 20.50
CA LEU A 294 -9.90 -19.69 21.40
C LEU A 294 -9.69 -21.15 21.82
N PRO A 295 -10.39 -21.65 22.87
CA PRO A 295 -10.24 -23.04 23.34
C PRO A 295 -10.45 -24.12 22.26
N ASP A 296 -11.38 -23.85 21.34
CA ASP A 296 -11.85 -24.79 20.32
C ASP A 296 -11.60 -24.30 18.88
N LEU A 297 -10.94 -23.15 18.71
CA LEU A 297 -10.63 -22.55 17.41
C LEU A 297 -9.27 -21.85 17.47
N GLN A 298 -8.39 -22.16 16.53
CA GLN A 298 -7.10 -21.49 16.36
C GLN A 298 -6.86 -21.12 14.91
N ILE A 299 -6.40 -19.91 14.66
CA ILE A 299 -6.09 -19.40 13.33
C ILE A 299 -4.79 -18.59 13.43
N GLY A 300 -3.86 -18.84 12.50
CA GLY A 300 -2.65 -18.05 12.35
C GLY A 300 -2.45 -17.68 10.88
N LEU A 301 -2.36 -16.39 10.59
CA LEU A 301 -2.16 -15.83 9.25
C LEU A 301 -0.89 -14.98 9.22
N GLU A 302 -0.12 -15.15 8.16
CA GLU A 302 1.08 -14.36 7.84
C GLU A 302 0.86 -13.61 6.54
N ARG A 303 1.39 -12.38 6.46
CA ARG A 303 1.28 -11.53 5.28
C ARG A 303 2.12 -12.12 4.15
N ILE A 304 1.56 -12.16 2.95
CA ILE A 304 2.27 -12.55 1.73
C ILE A 304 3.07 -11.34 1.24
N GLN A 305 4.38 -11.50 1.10
CA GLN A 305 5.31 -10.47 0.60
C GLN A 305 5.32 -10.39 -0.93
#